data_AF-A0A6I6MMR7-F1
#
_entry.id   AF-A0A6I6MMR7-F1
#
_cell.length_a   1.000
_cell.length_b   1.000
_cell.length_c   1.000
_cell.angle_alpha   90.00
_cell.angle_beta   90.00
_cell.angle_gamma   90.00
#
_symmetry.space_group_name_H-M   'P 1'
#
loop_
_entity.id
_entity.type
_entity.pdbx_description
1 polymer ?
#
loop_
_entity_poly.entity_id
_entity_poly.type
_entity_poly.pdbx_seq_one_letter_code
_entity_poly.pdbx_strand_id
1 'polypeptide(L)'
;MTGKNPDQTVTPLLIALCAGGTALLWPPLALLVLALLGARVLMRGEARIDFAQMAGPVVASLIVGAFVGLAGAIGVLFVWRVYADTSWSVAEAKRLAMAAGRPAETQFTALAHAWATPFYGVTTVAFTAPHMIAGLPLDLPHVPYYVPLAAGVIAAGGLFDWGLQRAADWRLGELATAPAAHLLSHHIVFALGFGLMIDVSAGVFALMAWRLVHAAPFGARVFRPALPAPTT
;
A
#
# COMPACT_ATOMS: atom_id res chain seq x y z
N MET A 1 -24.37 16.01 -9.98
CA MET A 1 -23.05 15.58 -9.48
C MET A 1 -22.70 16.44 -8.27
N THR A 2 -22.93 15.95 -7.06
CA THR A 2 -22.44 16.59 -5.84
C THR A 2 -20.94 16.36 -5.79
N GLY A 3 -20.17 17.36 -6.22
CA GLY A 3 -18.72 17.29 -6.25
C GLY A 3 -18.21 17.00 -4.85
N LYS A 4 -17.67 15.80 -4.63
CA LYS A 4 -16.82 15.55 -3.46
C LYS A 4 -15.67 16.55 -3.53
N ASN A 5 -15.44 17.28 -2.45
CA ASN A 5 -14.36 18.26 -2.41
C ASN A 5 -13.04 17.58 -2.81
N PRO A 6 -12.29 18.15 -3.77
CA PRO A 6 -10.97 17.65 -4.17
C PRO A 6 -10.01 17.52 -2.98
N ASP A 7 -10.27 18.23 -1.89
CA ASP A 7 -9.54 18.14 -0.62
C ASP A 7 -9.49 16.72 -0.03
N GLN A 8 -10.48 15.86 -0.32
CA GLN A 8 -10.54 14.52 0.25
C GLN A 8 -9.51 13.54 -0.33
N THR A 9 -8.98 13.79 -1.53
CA THR A 9 -8.04 12.86 -2.19
C THR A 9 -6.57 13.21 -1.94
N VAL A 10 -6.25 14.50 -1.76
CA VAL A 10 -4.86 14.96 -1.56
C VAL A 10 -4.43 14.84 -0.09
N THR A 11 -5.36 15.07 0.84
CA THR A 11 -5.08 15.06 2.29
C THR A 11 -4.43 13.75 2.78
N PRO A 12 -4.91 12.54 2.40
CA PRO A 12 -4.28 11.30 2.86
C PRO A 12 -2.86 11.09 2.36
N LEU A 13 -2.56 11.50 1.12
CA LEU A 13 -1.22 11.42 0.56
C LEU A 13 -0.29 12.38 1.31
N LEU A 14 -0.70 13.62 1.54
CA LEU A 14 0.11 14.59 2.29
C LEU A 14 0.42 14.12 3.71
N ILE A 15 -0.58 13.60 4.43
CA ILE A 15 -0.37 13.06 5.78
C ILE A 15 0.61 11.88 5.74
N ALA A 16 0.49 10.99 4.75
CA ALA A 16 1.41 9.87 4.58
C ALA A 16 2.84 10.34 4.32
N LEU A 17 3.05 11.29 3.41
CA LEU A 17 4.35 11.85 3.09
C LEU A 17 4.96 12.60 4.28
N CYS A 18 4.15 13.37 5.01
CA CYS A 18 4.60 14.04 6.24
C CYS A 18 5.00 13.02 7.31
N ALA A 19 4.24 11.93 7.49
CA ALA A 19 4.59 10.87 8.46
C ALA A 19 5.88 10.15 8.08
N GLY A 20 6.07 9.84 6.78
CA GLY A 20 7.31 9.28 6.25
C GLY A 20 8.50 10.21 6.43
N GLY A 21 8.37 11.49 6.06
CA GLY A 21 9.41 12.49 6.27
C GLY A 21 9.73 12.71 7.76
N THR A 22 8.71 12.66 8.63
CA THR A 22 8.92 12.69 10.08
C THR A 22 9.70 11.46 10.55
N ALA A 23 9.45 10.28 9.99
CA ALA A 23 10.20 9.07 10.37
C ALA A 23 11.68 9.16 9.97
N LEU A 24 11.99 9.80 8.84
CA LEU A 24 13.36 10.05 8.41
C LEU A 24 14.10 10.99 9.36
N LEU A 25 13.43 12.05 9.82
CA LEU A 25 14.04 13.10 10.64
C LEU A 25 14.02 12.77 12.15
N TRP A 26 12.94 12.15 12.63
CA TRP A 26 12.66 11.91 14.04
C TRP A 26 11.75 10.68 14.26
N PRO A 27 12.30 9.45 14.30
CA PRO A 27 11.51 8.23 14.41
C PRO A 27 10.56 8.17 15.62
N PRO A 28 10.97 8.58 16.85
CA PRO A 28 10.03 8.72 17.98
C PRO A 28 8.80 9.59 17.69
N LEU A 29 8.95 10.71 16.98
CA LEU A 29 7.84 11.59 16.65
C LEU A 29 6.91 10.93 15.63
N ALA A 30 7.46 10.20 14.66
CA ALA A 30 6.66 9.44 13.70
C ALA A 30 5.81 8.35 14.37
N LEU A 31 6.35 7.67 15.39
CA LEU A 31 5.58 6.72 16.20
C LEU A 31 4.42 7.41 16.92
N LEU A 32 4.62 8.60 17.47
CA LEU A 32 3.56 9.40 18.06
C LEU A 32 2.48 9.76 17.03
N VAL A 33 2.88 10.18 15.82
CA VAL A 33 1.94 10.48 14.72
C VAL A 33 1.10 9.25 14.37
N LEU A 34 1.72 8.07 14.21
CA LEU A 34 0.99 6.83 13.96
C LEU A 34 0.06 6.45 15.11
N ALA A 35 0.49 6.63 16.36
CA ALA A 35 -0.33 6.37 17.54
C ALA A 35 -1.55 7.30 17.58
N LEU A 36 -1.39 8.59 17.27
CA LEU A 36 -2.49 9.55 17.20
C LEU A 36 -3.47 9.22 16.07
N LEU A 37 -2.96 8.84 14.89
CA LEU A 37 -3.80 8.38 13.79
C LEU A 37 -4.56 7.10 14.16
N GLY A 38 -3.89 6.13 14.79
CA GLY A 38 -4.50 4.91 15.30
C GLY A 38 -5.59 5.19 16.33
N ALA A 39 -5.31 6.04 17.32
CA ALA A 39 -6.27 6.45 18.34
C ALA A 39 -7.50 7.13 17.72
N ARG A 40 -7.29 8.02 16.74
CA ARG A 40 -8.38 8.66 16.00
C ARG A 40 -9.28 7.63 15.31
N VAL A 41 -8.71 6.66 14.61
CA VAL A 41 -9.46 5.62 13.90
C VAL A 41 -10.23 4.73 14.89
N LEU A 42 -9.60 4.37 16.02
CA LEU A 42 -10.24 3.59 17.08
C LEU A 42 -11.41 4.33 17.73
N MET A 43 -11.25 5.61 18.06
CA MET A 43 -12.31 6.44 18.66
C MET A 43 -13.52 6.62 17.74
N ARG A 44 -13.33 6.53 16.41
CA ARG A 44 -14.44 6.58 15.44
C ARG A 44 -15.15 5.24 15.24
N GLY A 45 -14.62 4.15 15.80
CA GLY A 45 -15.16 2.80 15.58
C GLY A 45 -14.99 2.28 14.14
N GLU A 46 -14.14 2.93 13.34
CA GLU A 46 -13.95 2.63 11.92
C GLU A 46 -13.02 1.40 11.71
N ALA A 47 -12.17 1.08 12.69
CA ALA A 47 -11.29 -0.09 12.63
C ALA A 47 -11.77 -1.25 13.50
N ARG A 48 -11.68 -2.46 12.94
CA ARG A 48 -11.72 -3.73 13.68
C ARG A 48 -10.37 -4.41 13.54
N ILE A 49 -9.80 -4.82 14.67
CA ILE A 49 -8.58 -5.63 14.69
C ILE A 49 -8.98 -7.08 14.42
N ASP A 50 -8.50 -7.64 13.31
CA ASP A 50 -8.73 -9.04 12.95
C ASP A 50 -7.48 -9.87 13.29
N PHE A 51 -7.41 -10.32 14.55
CA PHE A 51 -6.27 -11.08 15.05
C PHE A 51 -5.99 -12.36 14.25
N ALA A 52 -7.03 -12.98 13.68
CA ALA A 52 -6.88 -14.18 12.87
C ALA A 52 -6.02 -13.94 11.63
N GLN A 53 -6.09 -12.73 11.04
CA GLN A 53 -5.27 -12.38 9.88
C GLN A 53 -3.82 -12.07 10.23
N MET A 54 -3.56 -11.70 11.49
CA MET A 54 -2.19 -11.46 11.97
C MET A 54 -1.49 -12.76 12.37
N ALA A 55 -2.25 -13.83 12.65
CA ALA A 55 -1.69 -15.12 13.07
C ALA A 55 -0.75 -15.73 12.01
N GLY A 56 -1.16 -15.77 10.74
CA GLY A 56 -0.33 -16.34 9.66
C GLY A 56 1.04 -15.66 9.52
N PRO A 57 1.10 -14.33 9.34
CA PRO A 57 2.36 -13.58 9.26
C PRO A 57 3.23 -13.70 10.50
N VAL A 58 2.63 -13.71 11.70
CA VAL A 58 3.35 -13.89 12.97
C VAL A 58 3.95 -15.30 13.06
N VAL A 59 3.18 -16.33 12.72
CA VAL A 59 3.70 -17.71 12.73
C VAL A 59 4.81 -17.87 11.69
N ALA A 60 4.63 -17.33 10.48
CA ALA A 60 5.65 -17.37 9.44
C ALA A 60 6.94 -16.64 9.86
N SER A 61 6.82 -15.46 10.49
CA SER A 61 7.99 -14.72 10.96
C SER A 61 8.70 -15.42 12.12
N LEU A 62 7.97 -16.08 13.02
CA LEU A 62 8.55 -16.90 14.09
C LEU A 62 9.29 -18.12 13.54
N ILE A 63 8.72 -18.81 12.55
CA ILE A 63 9.37 -19.95 11.89
C ILE A 63 10.66 -19.50 11.21
N VAL A 64 10.59 -18.49 10.33
CA VAL A 64 11.78 -17.99 9.63
C VAL A 64 12.80 -17.42 10.62
N GLY A 65 12.35 -16.75 11.68
CA GLY A 65 13.20 -16.25 12.75
C GLY A 65 13.98 -17.34 13.47
N ALA A 66 13.37 -18.51 13.67
CA ALA A 66 14.03 -19.66 14.29
C ALA A 66 15.14 -20.28 13.41
N PHE A 67 15.00 -20.23 12.08
CA PHE A 67 15.96 -20.82 11.15
C PHE A 67 17.01 -19.83 10.60
N VAL A 68 16.64 -18.57 10.40
CA VAL A 68 17.43 -17.54 9.68
C VAL A 68 17.75 -16.33 10.59
N GLY A 69 17.21 -16.30 11.81
CA GLY A 69 17.44 -15.23 12.78
C GLY A 69 16.49 -14.04 12.63
N LEU A 70 16.66 -13.04 13.50
CA LEU A 70 15.78 -11.88 13.62
C LEU A 70 15.60 -11.13 12.28
N ALA A 71 16.66 -10.99 11.50
CA ALA A 71 16.62 -10.24 10.25
C ALA A 71 15.66 -10.88 9.21
N GLY A 72 15.66 -12.21 9.12
CA GLY A 72 14.71 -12.96 8.28
C GLY A 72 13.27 -12.86 8.79
N ALA A 73 13.06 -12.85 10.12
CA ALA A 73 11.74 -12.63 10.69
C ALA A 73 11.16 -11.25 10.33
N ILE A 74 11.98 -10.20 10.41
CA ILE A 74 11.61 -8.85 9.98
C ILE A 74 11.36 -8.81 8.46
N GLY A 75 12.15 -9.54 7.67
CA GLY A 75 11.93 -9.73 6.23
C GLY A 75 10.54 -10.26 5.89
N VAL A 76 10.09 -11.31 6.58
CA VAL A 76 8.74 -11.88 6.40
C VAL A 76 7.66 -10.85 6.73
N LEU A 77 7.79 -10.13 7.85
CA LEU A 77 6.82 -9.11 8.24
C LEU A 77 6.77 -7.95 7.25
N PHE A 78 7.92 -7.55 6.72
CA PHE A 78 8.02 -6.53 5.67
C PHE A 78 7.29 -6.95 4.40
N VAL A 79 7.58 -8.14 3.86
CA VAL A 79 6.93 -8.66 2.64
C VAL A 79 5.42 -8.81 2.86
N TRP A 80 5.01 -9.34 4.01
CA TRP A 80 3.59 -9.42 4.36
C TRP A 80 2.95 -8.04 4.40
N ARG A 81 3.61 -7.04 5.00
CA ARG A 81 3.09 -5.69 5.10
C ARG A 81 2.85 -5.08 3.72
N VAL A 82 3.83 -5.19 2.83
CA VAL A 82 3.72 -4.73 1.44
C VAL A 82 2.57 -5.42 0.70
N TYR A 83 2.45 -6.74 0.84
CA TYR A 83 1.36 -7.51 0.25
C TYR A 83 -0.02 -7.09 0.79
N ALA A 84 -0.14 -6.92 2.11
CA ALA A 84 -1.39 -6.56 2.76
C ALA A 84 -1.85 -5.15 2.38
N ASP A 85 -0.93 -4.19 2.30
CA ASP A 85 -1.23 -2.81 1.91
C ASP A 85 -1.58 -2.71 0.41
N THR A 86 -0.89 -3.46 -0.44
CA THR A 86 -1.21 -3.54 -1.87
C THR A 86 -2.57 -4.18 -2.11
N SER A 87 -2.84 -5.30 -1.44
CA SER A 87 -4.13 -6.01 -1.54
C SER A 87 -5.29 -5.11 -1.11
N TRP A 88 -5.11 -4.39 0.00
CA TRP A 88 -6.10 -3.42 0.47
C TRP A 88 -6.30 -2.29 -0.54
N SER A 89 -5.21 -1.70 -1.04
CA SER A 89 -5.27 -0.61 -2.02
C SER A 89 -6.04 -1.01 -3.29
N VAL A 90 -5.79 -2.22 -3.79
CA VAL A 90 -6.51 -2.78 -4.95
C VAL A 90 -8.00 -2.99 -4.64
N ALA A 91 -8.33 -3.51 -3.45
CA ALA A 91 -9.72 -3.67 -3.04
C ALA A 91 -10.45 -2.33 -2.91
N GLU A 92 -9.77 -1.31 -2.40
CA GLU A 92 -10.30 0.05 -2.28
C GLU A 92 -10.49 0.71 -3.66
N ALA A 93 -9.53 0.56 -4.57
CA ALA A 93 -9.67 1.01 -5.95
C ALA A 93 -10.89 0.35 -6.64
N LYS A 94 -11.09 -0.97 -6.44
CA LYS A 94 -12.30 -1.67 -6.94
C LYS A 94 -13.58 -1.07 -6.35
N ARG A 95 -13.62 -0.82 -5.05
CA ARG A 95 -14.77 -0.23 -4.36
C ARG A 95 -15.10 1.16 -4.92
N LEU A 96 -14.07 1.99 -5.11
CA LEU A 96 -14.20 3.34 -5.68
C LEU A 96 -14.64 3.31 -7.14
N ALA A 97 -14.11 2.40 -7.95
CA ALA A 97 -14.51 2.20 -9.34
C ALA A 97 -15.97 1.74 -9.45
N MET A 98 -16.40 0.79 -8.61
CA MET A 98 -17.82 0.38 -8.53
C MET A 98 -18.73 1.55 -8.14
N ALA A 99 -18.33 2.35 -7.15
CA ALA A 99 -19.09 3.53 -6.73
C ALA A 99 -19.16 4.62 -7.82
N ALA A 100 -18.18 4.65 -8.72
CA ALA A 100 -18.16 5.52 -9.89
C ALA A 100 -18.90 4.94 -11.12
N GLY A 101 -19.50 3.76 -11.02
CA GLY A 101 -20.19 3.12 -12.14
C GLY A 101 -19.25 2.58 -13.23
N ARG A 102 -17.99 2.27 -12.88
CA ARG A 102 -16.95 1.78 -13.79
C ARG A 102 -16.59 0.31 -13.49
N PRO A 103 -17.47 -0.67 -13.72
CA PRO A 103 -17.20 -2.07 -13.38
C PRO A 103 -16.03 -2.67 -14.19
N ALA A 104 -15.77 -2.18 -15.40
CA ALA A 104 -14.63 -2.61 -16.22
C ALA A 104 -13.27 -2.35 -15.52
N GLU A 105 -13.16 -1.27 -14.73
CA GLU A 105 -11.95 -0.94 -13.98
C GLU A 105 -11.72 -1.85 -12.76
N THR A 106 -12.67 -2.74 -12.42
CA THR A 106 -12.52 -3.69 -11.31
C THR A 106 -11.84 -5.00 -11.71
N GLN A 107 -11.65 -5.20 -13.01
CA GLN A 107 -11.02 -6.40 -13.55
C GLN A 107 -9.55 -6.49 -13.15
N PHE A 108 -9.05 -7.71 -13.03
CA PHE A 108 -7.64 -7.93 -12.65
C PHE A 108 -6.68 -7.30 -13.65
N THR A 109 -6.96 -7.38 -14.95
CA THR A 109 -6.16 -6.76 -16.02
C THR A 109 -6.03 -5.25 -15.85
N ALA A 110 -7.14 -4.57 -15.51
CA ALA A 110 -7.16 -3.13 -15.27
C ALA A 110 -6.40 -2.70 -13.99
N LEU A 111 -6.16 -3.61 -13.05
CA LEU A 111 -5.54 -3.33 -11.75
C LEU A 111 -4.18 -4.01 -11.57
N ALA A 112 -3.70 -4.78 -12.56
CA ALA A 112 -2.43 -5.48 -12.50
C ALA A 112 -1.26 -4.49 -12.28
N HIS A 113 -1.34 -3.30 -12.87
CA HIS A 113 -0.34 -2.25 -12.71
C HIS A 113 -0.14 -1.84 -11.24
N ALA A 114 -1.19 -1.91 -10.40
CA ALA A 114 -1.10 -1.57 -8.97
C ALA A 114 -0.13 -2.48 -8.20
N TRP A 115 0.14 -3.70 -8.69
CA TRP A 115 1.12 -4.62 -8.11
C TRP A 115 2.55 -4.37 -8.58
N ALA A 116 2.75 -3.64 -9.67
CA ALA A 116 4.06 -3.48 -10.28
C ALA A 116 4.99 -2.61 -9.43
N THR A 117 4.52 -1.48 -8.87
CA THR A 117 5.36 -0.62 -8.01
C THR A 117 5.74 -1.27 -6.67
N PRO A 118 4.84 -1.97 -5.94
CA PRO A 118 5.23 -2.76 -4.77
C PRO A 118 6.23 -3.87 -5.11
N PHE A 119 6.03 -4.59 -6.22
CA PHE A 119 6.94 -5.65 -6.65
C PHE A 119 8.34 -5.11 -6.98
N TYR A 120 8.41 -3.99 -7.70
CA TYR A 120 9.66 -3.27 -7.92
C TYR A 120 10.31 -2.84 -6.61
N GLY A 121 9.55 -2.29 -5.66
CA GLY A 121 10.04 -1.91 -4.34
C GLY A 121 10.65 -3.09 -3.57
N VAL A 122 9.94 -4.21 -3.46
CA VAL A 122 10.42 -5.41 -2.74
C VAL A 122 11.69 -5.98 -3.38
N THR A 123 11.72 -6.10 -4.71
CA THR A 123 12.89 -6.61 -5.43
C THR A 123 14.09 -5.68 -5.32
N THR A 124 13.88 -4.35 -5.28
CA THR A 124 14.92 -3.36 -5.05
C THR A 124 15.49 -3.46 -3.63
N VAL A 125 14.63 -3.57 -2.61
CA VAL A 125 15.05 -3.78 -1.21
C VAL A 125 15.83 -5.10 -1.08
N ALA A 126 15.38 -6.17 -1.72
CA ALA A 126 16.07 -7.47 -1.70
C ALA A 126 17.44 -7.43 -2.40
N PHE A 127 17.55 -6.71 -3.53
CA PHE A 127 18.82 -6.51 -4.23
C PHE A 127 19.82 -5.67 -3.42
N THR A 128 19.34 -4.68 -2.68
CA THR A 128 20.20 -3.75 -1.93
C THR A 128 20.41 -4.16 -0.47
N ALA A 129 19.83 -5.28 -0.03
CA ALA A 129 20.00 -5.82 1.32
C ALA A 129 21.49 -6.07 1.64
N PRO A 130 21.91 -5.94 2.92
CA PRO A 130 21.08 -5.78 4.13
C PRO A 130 20.61 -4.34 4.38
N HIS A 131 19.44 -4.19 5.02
CA HIS A 131 18.85 -2.90 5.41
C HIS A 131 18.54 -2.84 6.90
N MET A 132 18.21 -1.65 7.39
CA MET A 132 17.64 -1.45 8.72
C MET A 132 16.20 -0.91 8.60
N ILE A 133 15.26 -1.49 9.33
CA ILE A 133 13.91 -0.95 9.52
C ILE A 133 13.76 -0.57 10.99
N ALA A 134 13.60 0.73 11.27
CA ALA A 134 13.44 1.27 12.62
C ALA A 134 14.51 0.78 13.61
N GLY A 135 15.76 0.63 13.14
CA GLY A 135 16.88 0.15 13.96
C GLY A 135 16.94 -1.38 14.14
N LEU A 136 16.06 -2.14 13.50
CA LEU A 136 16.13 -3.60 13.42
C LEU A 136 16.70 -4.06 12.07
N PRO A 137 17.51 -5.13 12.04
CA PRO A 137 18.03 -5.64 10.78
C PRO A 137 16.89 -6.20 9.93
N LEU A 138 16.92 -5.87 8.64
CA LEU A 138 16.06 -6.43 7.60
C LEU A 138 16.95 -7.24 6.67
N ASP A 139 16.64 -8.52 6.54
CA ASP A 139 17.26 -9.39 5.55
C ASP A 139 16.20 -10.03 4.66
N LEU A 140 16.44 -9.98 3.36
CA LEU A 140 15.61 -10.58 2.33
C LEU A 140 16.51 -11.44 1.44
N PRO A 141 16.01 -12.56 0.89
CA PRO A 141 16.78 -13.34 -0.07
C PRO A 141 17.30 -12.46 -1.20
N HIS A 142 18.64 -12.33 -1.31
CA HIS A 142 19.26 -11.46 -2.30
C HIS A 142 18.87 -11.92 -3.70
N VAL A 143 18.36 -10.98 -4.51
CA VAL A 143 18.00 -11.24 -5.91
C VAL A 143 19.07 -10.65 -6.83
N PRO A 144 19.37 -11.29 -7.96
CA PRO A 144 20.36 -10.77 -8.91
C PRO A 144 19.87 -9.49 -9.60
N TYR A 145 20.80 -8.66 -10.07
CA TYR A 145 20.52 -7.29 -10.56
C TYR A 145 19.43 -7.19 -11.64
N TYR A 146 19.28 -8.22 -12.48
CA TYR A 146 18.31 -8.22 -13.58
C TYR A 146 16.86 -8.30 -13.07
N VAL A 147 16.63 -8.79 -11.84
CA VAL A 147 15.29 -8.89 -11.24
C VAL A 147 14.69 -7.51 -10.95
N PRO A 148 15.31 -6.63 -10.13
CA PRO A 148 14.78 -5.28 -9.93
C PRO A 148 14.78 -4.45 -11.21
N LEU A 149 15.74 -4.66 -12.12
CA LEU A 149 15.73 -4.00 -13.43
C LEU A 149 14.47 -4.35 -14.23
N ALA A 150 14.17 -5.64 -14.38
CA ALA A 150 12.97 -6.10 -15.08
C ALA A 150 11.69 -5.63 -14.36
N ALA A 151 11.65 -5.73 -13.03
CA ALA A 151 10.52 -5.24 -12.24
C ALA A 151 10.30 -3.72 -12.42
N GLY A 152 11.38 -2.95 -12.49
CA GLY A 152 11.34 -1.50 -12.73
C GLY A 152 10.81 -1.16 -14.13
N VAL A 153 11.25 -1.89 -15.16
CA VAL A 153 10.71 -1.74 -16.54
C VAL A 153 9.22 -2.06 -16.58
N ILE A 154 8.78 -3.16 -15.94
CA ILE A 154 7.37 -3.54 -15.85
C ILE A 154 6.57 -2.47 -15.09
N ALA A 155 7.09 -1.95 -13.98
CA ALA A 155 6.43 -0.90 -13.19
C ALA A 155 6.30 0.41 -13.96
N ALA A 156 7.37 0.85 -14.64
CA ALA A 156 7.36 2.05 -15.47
C ALA A 156 6.38 1.91 -16.64
N GLY A 157 6.41 0.78 -17.36
CA GLY A 157 5.50 0.50 -18.47
C GLY A 157 4.03 0.45 -18.03
N GLY A 158 3.75 -0.26 -16.94
CA GLY A 158 2.39 -0.35 -16.38
C GLY A 158 1.85 0.99 -15.88
N LEU A 159 2.71 1.80 -15.24
CA LEU A 159 2.32 3.15 -14.79
C LEU A 159 2.10 4.10 -15.97
N PHE A 160 2.92 4.00 -17.01
CA PHE A 160 2.79 4.81 -18.22
C PHE A 160 1.51 4.46 -19.00
N ASP A 161 1.25 3.18 -19.25
CA ASP A 161 0.02 2.71 -19.91
C ASP A 161 -1.23 3.15 -19.12
N TRP A 162 -1.26 2.91 -17.81
CA TRP A 162 -2.33 3.38 -16.94
C TRP A 162 -2.49 4.91 -16.99
N GLY A 163 -1.38 5.66 -16.95
CA GLY A 163 -1.38 7.12 -17.03
C GLY A 163 -1.96 7.64 -18.34
N LEU A 164 -1.64 7.01 -19.48
CA LEU A 164 -2.23 7.34 -20.78
C LEU A 164 -3.74 7.08 -20.81
N GLN A 165 -4.20 5.95 -20.26
CA GLN A 165 -5.63 5.65 -20.15
C GLN A 165 -6.36 6.71 -19.32
N ARG A 166 -5.81 7.10 -18.16
CA ARG A 166 -6.39 8.17 -17.32
C ARG A 166 -6.36 9.54 -17.99
N ALA A 167 -5.32 9.86 -18.77
CA ALA A 167 -5.27 11.10 -19.54
C ALA A 167 -6.32 11.12 -20.66
N ALA A 168 -6.55 9.97 -21.32
CA ALA A 168 -7.62 9.82 -22.30
C ALA A 168 -9.00 10.00 -21.65
N ASP A 169 -9.26 9.32 -20.53
CA ASP A 169 -10.51 9.46 -19.77
C ASP A 169 -10.73 10.91 -19.33
N TRP A 170 -9.67 11.61 -18.88
CA TRP A 170 -9.75 13.02 -18.51
C TRP A 170 -10.13 13.90 -19.69
N ARG A 171 -9.48 13.70 -20.84
CA ARG A 171 -9.79 14.43 -22.08
C ARG A 171 -11.22 14.20 -22.56
N LEU A 172 -11.77 13.01 -22.33
CA LEU A 172 -13.15 12.64 -22.68
C LEU A 172 -14.18 13.09 -21.62
N GLY A 173 -13.76 13.66 -20.49
CA GLY A 173 -14.66 14.00 -19.38
C GLY A 173 -15.20 12.77 -18.64
N GLU A 174 -14.54 11.63 -18.83
CA GLU A 174 -14.94 10.31 -18.36
C GLU A 174 -14.17 9.84 -17.11
N LEU A 175 -13.16 10.60 -16.69
CA LEU A 175 -12.28 10.23 -15.59
C LEU A 175 -13.03 10.01 -14.27
N ALA A 176 -12.96 8.79 -13.76
CA ALA A 176 -13.32 8.48 -12.38
C ALA A 176 -12.23 8.99 -11.43
N THR A 177 -12.36 10.25 -11.00
CA THR A 177 -11.31 10.97 -10.25
C THR A 177 -10.93 10.29 -8.93
N ALA A 178 -11.90 9.72 -8.20
CA ALA A 178 -11.66 9.07 -6.91
C ALA A 178 -10.75 7.83 -7.01
N PRO A 179 -11.07 6.79 -7.82
CA PRO A 179 -10.16 5.64 -7.98
C PRO A 179 -8.83 6.03 -8.63
N ALA A 180 -8.83 6.98 -9.58
CA ALA A 180 -7.60 7.45 -10.21
C ALA A 180 -6.65 8.13 -9.20
N ALA A 181 -7.15 9.02 -8.36
CA ALA A 181 -6.35 9.70 -7.34
C ALA A 181 -5.84 8.74 -6.25
N HIS A 182 -6.65 7.75 -5.87
CA HIS A 182 -6.23 6.69 -4.94
C HIS A 182 -5.07 5.86 -5.51
N LEU A 183 -5.19 5.38 -6.76
CA LEU A 183 -4.13 4.62 -7.43
C LEU A 183 -2.88 5.47 -7.69
N LEU A 184 -3.03 6.75 -8.02
CA LEU A 184 -1.88 7.66 -8.12
C LEU A 184 -1.14 7.77 -6.79
N SER A 185 -1.87 7.97 -5.69
CA SER A 185 -1.30 8.05 -4.34
C SER A 185 -0.60 6.75 -3.95
N HIS A 186 -1.20 5.60 -4.27
CA HIS A 186 -0.58 4.29 -4.10
C HIS A 186 0.78 4.21 -4.80
N HIS A 187 0.84 4.56 -6.09
CA HIS A 187 2.09 4.52 -6.84
C HIS A 187 3.13 5.48 -6.28
N ILE A 188 2.75 6.70 -5.89
CA ILE A 188 3.67 7.67 -5.29
C ILE A 188 4.26 7.13 -3.99
N VAL A 189 3.43 6.62 -3.07
CA VAL A 189 3.92 6.13 -1.78
C VAL A 189 4.86 4.93 -1.97
N PHE A 190 4.53 3.98 -2.84
CA PHE A 190 5.41 2.83 -3.11
C PHE A 190 6.69 3.20 -3.84
N ALA A 191 6.61 4.09 -4.85
CA ALA A 191 7.79 4.52 -5.60
C ALA A 191 8.76 5.29 -4.71
N LEU A 192 8.27 6.24 -3.90
CA LEU A 192 9.13 7.01 -2.99
C LEU A 192 9.67 6.14 -1.84
N GLY A 193 8.82 5.31 -1.23
CA GLY A 193 9.19 4.52 -0.05
C GLY A 193 10.15 3.38 -0.33
N PHE A 194 10.04 2.73 -1.50
CA PHE A 194 10.79 1.50 -1.79
C PHE A 194 11.48 1.50 -3.15
N GLY A 195 10.95 2.24 -4.13
CA GLY A 195 11.55 2.30 -5.46
C GLY A 195 12.77 3.21 -5.57
N LEU A 196 12.75 4.35 -4.85
CA LEU A 196 13.87 5.30 -4.78
C LEU A 196 14.85 5.02 -3.64
N MET A 197 14.54 4.05 -2.77
CA MET A 197 15.39 3.64 -1.65
C MET A 197 15.85 4.81 -0.75
N ILE A 198 15.02 5.83 -0.56
CA ILE A 198 15.36 6.98 0.30
C ILE A 198 15.58 6.49 1.75
N ASP A 199 14.60 5.78 2.30
CA ASP A 199 14.68 5.07 3.58
C ASP A 199 13.50 4.10 3.70
N VAL A 200 13.80 2.81 3.91
CA VAL A 200 12.77 1.75 3.96
C VAL A 200 11.85 1.93 5.16
N SER A 201 12.36 2.43 6.29
CA SER A 201 11.54 2.70 7.48
C SER A 201 10.53 3.80 7.18
N ALA A 202 10.98 4.92 6.61
CA ALA A 202 10.14 6.04 6.21
C ALA A 202 9.05 5.60 5.23
N GLY A 203 9.39 4.72 4.28
CA GLY A 203 8.42 4.08 3.38
C GLY A 203 7.34 3.29 4.12
N VAL A 204 7.72 2.46 5.09
CA VAL A 204 6.77 1.69 5.93
C VAL A 204 5.89 2.62 6.76
N PHE A 205 6.45 3.67 7.38
CA PHE A 205 5.69 4.66 8.15
C PHE A 205 4.69 5.42 7.27
N ALA A 206 5.10 5.83 6.06
CA ALA A 206 4.21 6.47 5.10
C ALA A 206 3.04 5.56 4.71
N LEU A 207 3.28 4.28 4.43
CA LEU A 207 2.22 3.30 4.15
C LEU A 207 1.27 3.11 5.34
N MET A 208 1.80 3.02 6.56
CA MET A 208 0.98 2.88 7.78
C MET A 208 0.09 4.09 7.99
N ALA A 209 0.64 5.30 7.87
CA ALA A 209 -0.12 6.53 7.97
C ALA A 209 -1.17 6.64 6.86
N TRP A 210 -0.80 6.36 5.62
CA TRP A 210 -1.71 6.37 4.46
C TRP A 210 -2.93 5.47 4.69
N ARG A 211 -2.70 4.24 5.18
CA ARG A 211 -3.75 3.26 5.48
C ARG A 211 -4.65 3.72 6.64
N LEU A 212 -4.07 4.28 7.70
CA LEU A 212 -4.80 4.80 8.84
C LEU A 212 -5.69 5.98 8.46
N VAL A 213 -5.21 6.89 7.61
CA VAL A 213 -6.01 8.05 7.18
C VAL A 213 -7.23 7.64 6.35
N HIS A 214 -7.12 6.55 5.57
CA HIS A 214 -8.27 5.97 4.87
C HIS A 214 -9.19 5.14 5.76
N ALA A 215 -8.87 5.01 7.05
CA ALA A 215 -9.58 4.17 8.03
C ALA A 215 -9.76 2.71 7.59
N ALA A 216 -8.80 2.21 6.81
CA ALA A 216 -8.78 0.85 6.34
C ALA A 216 -8.66 -0.15 7.50
N PRO A 217 -9.49 -1.22 7.56
CA PRO A 217 -9.32 -2.27 8.56
C PRO A 217 -7.93 -2.91 8.44
N PHE A 218 -7.35 -3.37 9.55
CA PHE A 218 -6.03 -4.02 9.61
C PHE A 218 -5.99 -5.44 8.99
N GLY A 219 -6.96 -5.78 8.13
CA GLY A 219 -7.04 -7.05 7.44
C GLY A 219 -7.45 -6.94 5.97
N ALA A 220 -6.93 -7.83 5.13
CA ALA A 220 -7.30 -8.04 3.73
C ALA A 220 -8.63 -8.81 3.59
N ARG A 221 -9.66 -8.48 4.39
CA ARG A 221 -11.01 -8.99 4.10
C ARG A 221 -11.47 -8.29 2.83
N VAL A 222 -11.27 -8.99 1.71
CA VAL A 222 -11.95 -8.75 0.44
C VAL A 222 -13.42 -8.53 0.78
N PHE A 223 -13.92 -7.34 0.47
CA PHE A 223 -15.33 -7.00 0.60
C PHE A 223 -16.14 -8.13 -0.03
N ARG A 224 -16.79 -8.97 0.78
CA ARG A 224 -17.88 -9.82 0.30
C ARG A 224 -19.04 -8.84 0.14
N PRO A 225 -19.49 -8.53 -1.10
CA PRO A 225 -20.77 -7.85 -1.25
C PRO A 225 -21.79 -8.70 -0.49
N ALA A 226 -22.63 -8.04 0.31
CA ALA A 226 -23.78 -8.71 0.89
C ALA A 226 -24.52 -9.39 -0.27
N LEU A 227 -24.63 -10.72 -0.21
CA LEU A 227 -25.46 -11.44 -1.17
C LEU A 227 -26.85 -10.79 -1.11
N PRO A 228 -27.47 -10.44 -2.26
CA PRO A 228 -28.82 -9.92 -2.24
C PRO A 228 -29.71 -10.90 -1.47
N ALA A 229 -30.53 -10.37 -0.55
CA ALA A 229 -31.49 -11.19 0.16
C ALA A 229 -32.33 -11.95 -0.87
N PRO A 230 -32.55 -13.27 -0.71
CA PRO A 230 -33.36 -14.04 -1.64
C PRO A 230 -34.73 -13.38 -1.73
N THR A 231 -35.12 -12.99 -2.95
CA THR A 231 -36.48 -12.51 -3.24
C THR A 231 -37.42 -13.71 -3.14
N THR A 232 -38.16 -13.79 -2.04
CA THR A 232 -39.30 -14.70 -1.87
C THR A 232 -40.56 -14.10 -2.44
#